data_AF-A0A6V8NU31-F1
#
_entry.id   AF-A0A6V8NU31-F1
#
_cell.length_a   1.000
_cell.length_b   1.000
_cell.length_c   1.000
_cell.angle_alpha   90.00
_cell.angle_beta   90.00
_cell.angle_gamma   90.00
#
_symmetry.space_group_name_H-M   'P 1'
#
loop_
_entity.id
_entity.type
_entity.pdbx_description
1 polymer ?
#
loop_
_entity_poly.entity_id
_entity_poly.type
_entity_poly.pdbx_seq_one_letter_code
_entity_poly.pdbx_strand_id
1 'polypeptide(L)' 'AVELTVSPDNLAALKLYQRFNFQAREFKRDFYGPGLERWIFRLDLSEPSGQG' A
#
# COMPACT_ATOMS: atom_id res chain seq x y z
N ALA A 1 -12.59 2.40 -4.63
CA ALA A 1 -11.21 2.00 -4.29
C ALA A 1 -11.04 1.98 -2.78
N VAL A 2 -10.14 1.13 -2.28
CA VAL A 2 -9.73 1.08 -0.87
C VAL A 2 -8.28 1.55 -0.79
N GLU A 3 -7.98 2.40 0.19
CA GLU A 3 -6.64 2.94 0.41
C GLU A 3 -6.16 2.64 1.83
N LEU A 4 -4.87 2.38 1.95
CA LEU A 4 -4.22 2.14 3.22
C LEU A 4 -2.79 2.70 3.20
N THR A 5 -2.23 2.89 4.39
CA THR A 5 -0.83 3.27 4.55
C THR A 5 -0.06 2.21 5.33
N VAL A 6 1.22 2.05 5.01
CA VAL A 6 2.08 1.07 5.69
C VAL A 6 3.49 1.61 5.84
N SER A 7 4.14 1.31 6.97
CA SER A 7 5.55 1.66 7.14
C SER A 7 6.40 0.81 6.19
N PRO A 8 7.48 1.37 5.59
CA PRO A 8 8.38 0.61 4.72
C PRO A 8 9.03 -0.58 5.45
N ASP A 9 9.14 -0.52 6.78
CA ASP A 9 9.76 -1.59 7.58
C ASP A 9 8.79 -2.73 7.92
N ASN A 10 7.48 -2.56 7.66
CA ASN A 10 6.49 -3.62 7.86
C ASN A 10 6.45 -4.57 6.66
N LEU A 11 7.50 -5.38 6.53
CA LEU A 11 7.69 -6.34 5.43
C LEU A 11 6.55 -7.36 5.32
N ALA A 12 5.92 -7.74 6.43
CA ALA A 12 4.80 -8.68 6.43
C ALA A 12 3.56 -8.08 5.77
N ALA A 13 3.20 -6.84 6.15
CA ALA A 13 2.08 -6.13 5.54
C ALA A 13 2.34 -5.81 4.06
N LEU A 14 3.56 -5.41 3.69
CA LEU A 14 3.93 -5.18 2.30
C LEU A 14 3.71 -6.42 1.42
N LYS A 15 4.19 -7.58 1.87
CA LYS A 15 3.96 -8.85 1.16
C LYS A 15 2.48 -9.21 1.06
N LEU A 16 1.70 -8.94 2.11
CA LEU A 16 0.26 -9.19 2.12
C LEU A 16 -0.45 -8.32 1.08
N TYR A 17 -0.16 -7.02 1.05
CA TYR A 17 -0.80 -6.08 0.14
C TYR A 17 -0.46 -6.37 -1.32
N GLN A 18 0.79 -6.73 -1.62
CA GLN A 18 1.19 -7.18 -2.95
C GLN A 18 0.39 -8.40 -3.42
N ARG A 19 0.08 -9.36 -2.52
CA ARG A 19 -0.75 -10.53 -2.86
C ARG A 19 -2.21 -10.18 -3.15
N PHE A 20 -2.74 -9.13 -2.53
CA PHE A 20 -4.10 -8.65 -2.73
C PHE A 20 -4.20 -7.56 -3.81
N ASN A 21 -3.18 -7.46 -4.68
CA ASN A 21 -3.16 -6.53 -5.81
C ASN A 21 -3.28 -5.05 -5.40
N PHE A 22 -2.92 -4.70 -4.17
CA PHE A 22 -2.75 -3.32 -3.78
C PHE A 22 -1.50 -2.77 -4.48
N GLN A 23 -1.67 -1.64 -5.16
CA GLN A 23 -0.59 -0.96 -5.86
C GLN A 23 -0.03 0.17 -4.99
N ALA A 24 1.29 0.22 -4.84
CA ALA A 24 1.96 1.36 -4.22
C ALA A 24 1.75 2.59 -5.12
N ARG A 25 1.24 3.68 -4.56
CA ARG A 25 0.98 4.93 -5.28
C ARG A 25 1.96 6.03 -4.92
N GLU A 26 2.30 6.15 -3.64
CA GLU A 26 3.11 7.26 -3.14
C GLU A 26 3.92 6.83 -1.92
N PHE A 27 5.12 7.41 -1.75
CA PHE A 27 5.92 7.31 -0.54
C PHE A 27 6.01 8.68 0.13
N LYS A 28 5.59 8.77 1.39
CA LYS A 28 5.66 10.01 2.18
C LYS A 28 6.62 9.83 3.33
N ARG A 29 7.66 10.68 3.41
CA ARG A 29 8.68 10.61 4.46
C ARG A 29 8.16 10.97 5.85
N ASP A 30 7.27 11.95 5.93
CA ASP A 30 6.78 12.47 7.21
C ASP A 30 5.26 12.37 7.34
N PHE A 31 4.67 11.21 6.99
CA PHE A 31 3.21 11.06 6.90
C PHE A 31 2.50 11.35 8.24
N TYR A 32 3.06 10.82 9.33
CA TYR A 32 2.55 11.03 10.69
C TYR A 32 3.43 11.97 11.52
N GLY A 33 4.42 12.62 10.89
CA GLY A 33 5.45 13.41 11.56
C GLY A 33 6.87 12.96 11.17
N PRO A 34 7.91 13.64 11.69
CA PRO A 34 9.29 13.47 11.26
C PRO A 34 9.78 12.02 11.32
N GLY A 35 10.26 11.50 10.19
CA GLY A 35 10.82 10.15 10.06
C GLY A 35 9.78 9.02 10.12
N LEU A 36 8.49 9.33 10.14
CA LEU A 36 7.41 8.34 10.14
C LEU A 36 6.95 8.08 8.71
N GLU A 37 7.83 7.42 7.96
CA GLU A 37 7.64 7.16 6.54
C GLU A 37 6.50 6.17 6.30
N ARG A 38 5.69 6.43 5.26
CA ARG A 38 4.60 5.55 4.85
C ARG A 38 4.53 5.42 3.33
N TRP A 39 4.36 4.19 2.87
CA TRP A 39 3.78 3.92 1.56
C TRP A 39 2.26 4.07 1.63
N ILE A 40 1.68 4.73 0.62
CA ILE A 40 0.25 4.74 0.33
C ILE A 40 -0.02 3.67 -0.71
N PHE A 41 -0.90 2.72 -0.39
CA PHE A 41 -1.35 1.66 -1.26
C PHE A 41 -2.82 1.84 -1.61
N ARG A 42 -3.19 1.46 -2.84
CA ARG A 42 -4.57 1.51 -3.34
C ARG A 42 -4.94 0.20 -4.02
N LEU A 43 -6.13 -0.31 -3.69
CA LEU A 43 -6.79 -1.39 -4.41
C LEU A 43 -8.02 -0.84 -5.12
N ASP A 44 -8.08 -1.01 -6.43
CA ASP A 44 -9.26 -0.67 -7.21
C ASP A 44 -10.21 -1.88 -7.27
N LEU A 45 -11.38 -1.76 -6.65
CA LEU A 45 -12.35 -2.85 -6.52
C LEU A 45 -13.19 -3.06 -7.80
N SER A 46 -13.10 -2.11 -8.74
CA SER A 46 -13.77 -2.18 -10.04
C SER A 46 -13.06 -3.14 -11.00
N GLU A 47 -11.79 -3.45 -10.74
CA GLU A 47 -11.01 -4.37 -11.55
C GLU A 47 -11.25 -5.79 -11.03
N PRO A 48 -11.86 -6.69 -11.83
CA PRO A 48 -12.06 -8.07 -11.41
C PRO A 48 -10.69 -8.67 -11.08
N SER A 49 -10.61 -9.27 -9.89
CA SER A 49 -9.42 -9.93 -9.38
C SER A 49 -9.16 -11.20 -10.19
N GLY A 50 -8.53 -11.05 -11.36
CA GLY A 50 -8.06 -12.16 -12.18
C GLY A 50 -8.37 -12.00 -13.67
N GLN A 51 -7.32 -11.72 -14.44
CA GLN A 51 -7.10 -12.28 -15.78
C GLN A 51 -5.58 -12.44 -15.96
N GLY A 52 -5.12 -13.68 -16.18
CA GLY A 52 -3.76 -14.01 -16.64
C GLY A 52 -2.86 -14.65 -15.60
#